data_AF-E1NRY5-F1
#
_entry.id   AF-E1NRY5-F1
#
_cell.length_a   1.000
_cell.length_b   1.000
_cell.length_c   1.000
_cell.angle_alpha   90.00
_cell.angle_beta   90.00
_cell.angle_gamma   90.00
#
_symmetry.space_group_name_H-M   'P 1'
#
loop_
_entity.id
_entity.type
_entity.pdbx_description
1 polymer ?
#
loop_
_entity_poly.entity_id
_entity_poly.type
_entity_poly.pdbx_seq_one_letter_code
_entity_poly.pdbx_strand_id
1 'polypeptide(L)'
;MSSFSDLVYVDFEDLRAATGLDIDDEGNFYDPLSKDLDNDGIPDRYDNDFKDSDYFESTYDVEDNLHSKEETAQKSEDKPSILGQIRAYQNESKTEEKQETKEQEFLI
;
A
#
# COMPACT_ATOMS: atom_id res chain seq x y z
N MET A 1 12.85 -19.20 -53.56
CA MET A 1 12.31 -17.82 -53.59
C MET A 1 11.15 -17.82 -52.63
N SER A 2 11.22 -17.04 -51.56
CA SER A 2 10.12 -16.91 -50.59
C SER A 2 8.95 -16.16 -51.24
N SER A 3 7.74 -16.52 -50.83
CA SER A 3 6.52 -15.85 -51.27
C SER A 3 6.26 -14.59 -50.43
N PHE A 4 5.41 -13.67 -50.91
CA PHE A 4 4.99 -12.52 -50.09
C PHE A 4 4.27 -12.99 -48.81
N SER A 5 3.52 -14.09 -48.89
CA SER A 5 2.83 -14.68 -47.75
C SER A 5 3.80 -15.08 -46.64
N ASP A 6 4.98 -15.61 -46.99
CA ASP A 6 6.00 -16.02 -46.00
C ASP A 6 6.61 -14.83 -45.23
N LEU A 7 6.42 -13.60 -45.73
CA LEU A 7 6.93 -12.37 -45.11
C LEU A 7 5.90 -11.68 -44.22
N VAL A 8 4.61 -12.01 -44.37
CA VAL A 8 3.50 -11.31 -43.69
C VAL A 8 2.64 -12.24 -42.84
N TYR A 9 2.76 -13.54 -43.01
CA TYR A 9 2.05 -14.56 -42.24
C TYR A 9 3.08 -15.46 -41.55
N VAL A 10 2.89 -15.65 -40.25
CA VAL A 10 3.59 -16.65 -39.46
C VAL A 10 2.52 -17.58 -38.91
N ASP A 11 2.74 -18.89 -39.02
CA ASP A 11 1.80 -19.84 -38.46
C ASP A 11 1.91 -19.92 -36.93
N PHE A 12 0.82 -20.32 -36.27
CA PHE A 12 0.79 -20.40 -34.81
C PHE A 12 1.72 -21.49 -34.25
N GLU A 13 2.00 -22.54 -35.02
CA GLU A 13 2.81 -23.68 -34.58
C GLU A 13 4.31 -23.33 -34.53
N ASP A 14 4.81 -22.64 -35.55
CA ASP A 14 6.13 -22.05 -35.63
C ASP A 14 6.32 -21.00 -34.53
N LEU A 15 5.29 -20.18 -34.28
CA LEU A 15 5.33 -19.18 -33.21
C LEU A 15 5.45 -19.86 -31.84
N ARG A 16 4.64 -20.89 -31.58
CA ARG A 16 4.72 -21.70 -30.35
C ARG A 16 6.04 -22.43 -30.23
N ALA A 17 6.58 -22.98 -31.31
CA ALA A 17 7.87 -23.66 -31.31
C ALA A 17 9.03 -22.69 -31.04
N ALA A 18 8.92 -21.44 -31.50
CA ALA A 18 9.93 -20.41 -31.30
C ALA A 18 9.88 -19.77 -29.90
N THR A 19 8.68 -19.50 -29.38
CA THR A 19 8.49 -18.82 -28.08
C THR A 19 8.38 -19.78 -26.91
N GLY A 20 7.92 -21.01 -27.15
CA GLY A 20 7.56 -21.96 -26.10
C GLY A 20 6.31 -21.56 -25.30
N LEU A 21 5.54 -20.58 -25.80
CA LEU A 21 4.34 -20.07 -25.14
C LEU A 21 3.09 -20.61 -25.84
N ASP A 22 2.12 -21.05 -25.04
CA ASP A 22 0.80 -21.41 -25.55
C ASP A 22 0.03 -20.14 -25.92
N ILE A 23 -0.63 -20.19 -27.07
CA ILE A 23 -1.43 -19.10 -27.62
C ILE A 23 -2.89 -19.54 -27.56
N ASP A 24 -3.76 -18.70 -27.01
CA ASP A 24 -5.19 -18.96 -26.93
C ASP A 24 -5.88 -18.79 -28.30
N ASP A 25 -7.18 -19.11 -28.35
CA ASP A 25 -8.00 -18.99 -29.56
C ASP A 25 -8.26 -17.53 -30.00
N GLU A 26 -7.99 -16.57 -29.11
CA GLU A 26 -8.06 -15.13 -29.36
C GLU A 26 -6.73 -14.58 -29.90
N GLY A 27 -5.66 -15.39 -29.89
CA GLY A 27 -4.32 -15.04 -30.35
C GLY A 27 -3.44 -14.38 -29.27
N ASN A 28 -3.86 -14.38 -28.01
CA ASN A 28 -3.05 -13.89 -26.89
C ASN A 28 -2.12 -15.00 -26.37
N PHE A 29 -0.92 -14.61 -25.91
CA PHE A 29 0.00 -15.50 -25.22
C PHE A 29 0.07 -15.12 -23.74
N TYR A 30 0.12 -16.12 -22.87
CA TYR A 30 0.36 -15.90 -21.45
C TYR A 30 1.88 -15.89 -21.20
N ASP A 31 2.44 -14.72 -20.89
CA ASP A 31 3.79 -14.62 -20.33
C ASP A 31 3.70 -14.59 -18.80
N PRO A 32 4.15 -15.66 -18.10
CA PRO A 32 4.12 -15.72 -16.64
C PRO A 32 4.91 -14.61 -15.95
N LEU A 33 5.86 -13.97 -16.64
CA LEU A 33 6.72 -12.90 -16.12
C LEU A 33 6.22 -11.50 -16.49
N SER A 34 5.01 -11.38 -17.05
CA SER A 34 4.47 -10.09 -17.50
C SER A 34 3.88 -9.23 -16.37
N LYS A 35 3.73 -9.79 -15.17
CA LYS A 35 3.06 -9.15 -14.04
C LYS A 35 3.97 -9.13 -12.83
N ASP A 36 4.21 -7.93 -12.31
CA ASP A 36 4.80 -7.70 -11.00
C ASP A 36 3.85 -8.24 -9.91
N LEU A 37 4.31 -9.26 -9.17
CA LEU A 37 3.52 -9.89 -8.12
C LEU A 37 3.92 -9.42 -6.71
N ASP A 38 5.16 -8.96 -6.51
CA ASP A 38 5.66 -8.51 -5.21
C ASP A 38 5.48 -6.99 -4.99
N ASN A 39 5.06 -6.26 -6.01
CA ASN A 39 4.81 -4.82 -6.07
C ASN A 39 6.07 -3.96 -5.91
N ASP A 40 7.23 -4.42 -6.38
CA ASP A 40 8.45 -3.63 -6.40
C ASP A 40 8.55 -2.64 -7.59
N GLY A 41 7.60 -2.74 -8.53
CA GLY A 41 7.50 -1.91 -9.74
C GLY A 41 8.27 -2.45 -10.95
N ILE A 42 8.86 -3.63 -10.85
CA ILE A 42 9.67 -4.28 -11.89
C ILE A 42 9.18 -5.72 -12.06
N PRO A 43 8.38 -6.04 -13.10
CA PRO A 43 8.03 -7.42 -13.40
C PRO A 43 9.28 -8.22 -13.75
N ASP A 44 9.62 -9.22 -12.95
CA ASP A 44 10.81 -10.04 -13.12
C ASP A 44 10.66 -11.51 -12.66
N ARG A 45 11.77 -12.26 -12.63
CA ARG A 45 11.74 -13.69 -12.25
C ARG A 45 11.62 -13.92 -10.75
N TYR A 46 11.80 -12.88 -9.96
CA TYR A 46 11.73 -12.81 -8.51
C TYR A 46 10.39 -12.25 -8.02
N ASP A 47 9.43 -11.94 -8.90
CA ASP A 47 8.04 -11.63 -8.54
C ASP A 47 7.40 -12.67 -7.57
N ASN A 48 7.83 -13.94 -7.65
CA ASN A 48 7.37 -15.00 -6.74
C ASN A 48 8.16 -15.08 -5.42
N ASP A 49 9.29 -14.38 -5.32
CA ASP A 49 10.13 -14.29 -4.14
C ASP A 49 9.67 -13.15 -3.26
N PHE A 50 8.43 -13.28 -2.76
CA PHE A 50 7.86 -12.37 -1.78
C PHE A 50 8.81 -12.22 -0.61
N LYS A 51 9.55 -11.11 -0.60
CA LYS A 51 10.25 -10.66 0.58
C LYS A 51 9.20 -9.95 1.40
N ASP A 52 8.86 -10.56 2.54
CA ASP A 52 8.24 -9.80 3.61
C ASP A 52 9.11 -8.56 3.79
N SER A 53 8.54 -7.40 3.46
CA SER A 53 9.23 -6.11 3.44
C SER A 53 9.57 -5.79 4.89
N ASP A 54 10.65 -6.41 5.39
CA ASP A 54 11.16 -6.29 6.75
C ASP A 54 10.06 -5.85 7.70
N TYR A 55 8.97 -6.66 7.74
CA TYR A 55 7.74 -6.31 8.42
C TYR A 55 8.15 -6.25 9.87
N PHE A 56 8.47 -5.05 10.31
CA PHE A 56 8.96 -4.80 11.64
C PHE A 56 7.91 -5.43 12.53
N GLU A 57 8.32 -6.43 13.28
CA GLU A 57 7.49 -7.31 14.06
C GLU A 57 6.85 -6.50 15.19
N SER A 58 5.88 -5.64 14.87
CA SER A 58 5.11 -4.86 15.83
C SER A 58 4.00 -5.72 16.44
N THR A 59 4.23 -7.03 16.53
CA THR A 59 3.42 -7.96 17.31
C THR A 59 3.92 -8.06 18.75
N TYR A 60 5.14 -7.58 19.07
CA TYR A 60 5.61 -7.39 20.44
C TYR A 60 6.60 -6.22 20.57
N ASP A 61 6.10 -4.98 20.59
CA ASP A 61 6.73 -3.91 21.40
C ASP A 61 5.84 -3.68 22.64
N VAL A 62 5.76 -4.72 23.45
CA VAL A 62 5.20 -4.67 24.80
C VAL A 62 6.20 -5.31 25.76
N GLU A 63 7.44 -4.83 25.74
CA GLU A 63 8.37 -5.07 26.85
C GLU A 63 8.68 -3.72 27.52
N ASP A 64 7.92 -3.50 28.58
CA ASP A 64 8.28 -2.70 29.76
C ASP A 64 8.80 -1.28 29.51
N ASN A 65 7.87 -0.32 29.36
CA ASN A 65 8.14 1.09 29.62
C ASN A 65 8.22 1.38 31.14
N LEU A 66 8.98 0.54 31.86
CA LEU A 66 9.30 0.71 33.26
C LEU A 66 10.82 0.82 33.41
N HIS A 67 11.30 2.07 33.34
CA HIS A 67 12.66 2.55 33.64
C HIS A 67 13.57 2.60 32.38
N SER A 68 14.14 3.73 31.95
CA SER A 68 14.55 4.93 32.69
C SER A 68 14.88 6.06 31.71
N LYS A 69 14.50 7.27 32.13
CA LYS A 69 15.00 8.60 31.73
C LYS A 69 16.42 8.56 31.12
N GLU A 70 16.62 9.08 29.90
CA GLU A 70 17.65 10.12 29.63
C GLU A 70 17.84 10.54 28.15
N GLU A 71 17.22 9.91 27.14
CA GLU A 71 17.62 10.20 25.74
C GLU A 71 16.47 10.55 24.77
N THR A 72 15.60 11.50 25.13
CA THR A 72 14.60 12.07 24.20
C THR A 72 14.64 13.60 24.22
N ALA A 73 15.83 14.19 24.15
CA ALA A 73 16.01 15.64 24.06
C ALA A 73 16.13 16.18 22.62
N GLN A 74 16.04 15.33 21.59
CA GLN A 74 16.27 15.75 20.21
C GLN A 74 15.20 15.17 19.28
N LYS A 75 14.43 16.06 18.64
CA LYS A 75 13.31 15.82 17.69
C LYS A 75 11.91 15.70 18.31
N SER A 76 11.45 16.74 18.98
CA SER A 76 10.02 16.93 19.28
C SER A 76 9.50 18.31 18.86
N GLU A 77 10.11 18.90 17.82
CA GLU A 77 9.52 20.08 17.19
C GLU A 77 8.45 19.65 16.18
N ASP A 78 7.22 20.06 16.50
CA ASP A 78 6.08 20.31 15.61
C ASP A 78 5.16 19.16 15.19
N LYS A 79 5.06 18.08 15.98
CA LYS A 79 3.86 17.21 15.89
C LYS A 79 3.02 17.33 17.17
N PRO A 80 1.82 17.93 17.10
CA PRO A 80 0.94 18.01 18.27
C PRO A 80 0.61 16.60 18.77
N SER A 81 0.67 16.42 20.09
CA SER A 81 0.32 15.16 20.74
C SER A 81 -1.13 14.78 20.43
N ILE A 82 -1.36 13.55 19.95
CA ILE A 82 -2.69 12.99 19.69
C ILE A 82 -3.57 13.07 20.95
N LEU A 83 -3.02 12.76 22.13
CA LEU A 83 -3.72 12.90 23.42
C LEU A 83 -4.08 14.36 23.72
N GLY A 84 -3.24 15.31 23.29
CA GLY A 84 -3.52 16.74 23.40
C GLY A 84 -4.71 17.16 22.54
N GLN A 85 -4.76 16.69 21.28
CA GLN A 85 -5.87 16.96 20.36
C GLN A 85 -7.19 16.35 20.85
N ILE A 86 -7.16 15.11 21.36
CA ILE A 86 -8.35 14.47 21.95
C ILE A 86 -8.89 15.28 23.13
N ARG A 87 -8.00 15.76 24.02
CA ARG A 87 -8.40 16.60 25.15
C ARG A 87 -8.97 17.95 24.70
N ALA A 88 -8.39 18.57 23.67
CA ALA A 88 -8.91 19.82 23.11
C ALA A 88 -10.34 19.64 22.58
N TYR A 89 -10.55 18.62 21.74
CA TYR A 89 -11.86 18.29 21.18
C TYR A 89 -12.92 18.00 22.26
N GLN A 90 -12.57 17.23 23.29
CA GLN A 90 -13.48 16.94 24.41
C GLN A 90 -13.83 18.17 25.25
N ASN A 91 -12.97 19.19 25.27
CA ASN A 91 -13.25 20.44 25.98
C ASN A 91 -14.12 21.35 25.12
N GLU A 92 -13.83 21.45 23.83
CA GLU A 92 -14.61 22.22 22.85
C GLU A 92 -16.06 21.72 22.81
N SER A 93 -16.29 20.41 22.68
CA SER A 93 -17.65 19.84 22.67
C SER A 93 -18.42 20.09 23.97
N LYS A 94 -17.76 20.02 25.13
CA LYS A 94 -18.38 20.34 26.43
C LYS A 94 -18.68 21.83 26.60
N THR A 95 -17.96 22.70 25.90
CA THR A 95 -18.20 24.15 25.92
C THR A 95 -19.29 24.57 24.94
N GLU A 96 -19.38 23.92 23.78
CA GLU A 96 -20.44 24.15 22.78
C GLU A 96 -21.81 23.71 23.30
N GLU A 97 -21.91 22.52 23.92
CA GLU A 97 -23.15 22.07 24.59
C GLU A 97 -23.63 23.03 25.70
N LYS A 98 -22.69 23.72 26.38
CA LYS A 98 -23.00 24.71 27.43
C LYS A 98 -23.42 26.09 26.92
N GLN A 99 -23.11 26.42 25.66
CA GLN A 99 -23.55 27.67 25.04
C GLN A 99 -24.94 27.50 24.42
N GLU A 100 -25.20 26.39 23.71
CA GLU A 100 -26.52 26.11 23.13
C GLU A 100 -27.63 25.99 24.20
N THR A 101 -27.32 25.41 25.37
CA THR A 101 -28.28 25.30 26.48
C THR A 101 -28.63 26.65 27.12
N LYS A 102 -27.69 27.62 27.13
CA LYS A 102 -27.94 28.96 27.67
C LYS A 102 -28.69 29.87 26.70
N GLU A 103 -28.50 29.69 25.40
CA GLU A 103 -29.23 30.45 24.38
C GLU A 103 -30.70 30.02 24.28
N GLN A 104 -31.00 28.74 24.51
CA GLN A 104 -32.37 28.22 24.56
C GLN A 104 -33.16 28.67 25.81
N GLU A 105 -32.50 28.89 26.95
CA GLU A 105 -33.15 29.43 28.16
C GLU A 105 -33.44 30.95 28.07
N PHE A 106 -32.74 31.69 27.19
CA PHE A 106 -32.94 33.14 27.01
C PHE A 106 -34.05 33.49 25.98
N LEU A 107 -34.59 32.48 25.29
CA LEU A 107 -35.64 32.59 24.26
C LEU A 107 -37.06 32.26 24.78
N ILE A 108 -37.24 32.18 26.11
CA ILE A 108 -38.53 32.00 26.81
C ILE A 108 -38.82 33.24 27.66
#